data_AF-A0A4R3NPQ8-F1
#
_entry.id   AF-A0A4R3NPQ8-F1
#
_cell.length_a   1.000
_cell.length_b   1.000
_cell.length_c   1.000
_cell.angle_alpha   90.00
_cell.angle_beta   90.00
_cell.angle_gamma   90.00
#
_symmetry.space_group_name_H-M   'P 1'
#
loop_
_entity.id
_entity.type
_entity.pdbx_description
1 polymer ?
#
loop_
_entity_poly.entity_id
_entity_poly.type
_entity_poly.pdbx_seq_one_letter_code
_entity_poly.pdbx_strand_id
1 'polypeptide(L)'
;MNIEKLSGGIASFENHWGEEILMANLQHTSIRLASISLGGIQNNELIENAFEYIIQHDVGQTSDYWRVHIVTLSGSYTTPDGFFCSIGEEDKKIGRVKLSVDGKNKQLNVTYPVSGTFSTKMSMYY
;
A
#
# COMPACT_ATOMS: atom_id res chain seq x y z
N MET A 1 7.16 30.81 -10.37
CA MET A 1 6.01 30.04 -9.85
C MET A 1 6.24 28.61 -10.31
N ASN A 2 6.76 27.74 -9.42
CA ASN A 2 6.98 26.34 -9.76
C ASN A 2 5.62 25.66 -9.80
N ILE A 3 5.25 25.15 -10.97
CA ILE A 3 4.04 24.36 -11.15
C ILE A 3 4.33 23.01 -10.47
N GLU A 4 3.57 22.66 -9.44
CA GLU A 4 3.65 21.34 -8.81
C GLU A 4 3.39 20.27 -9.88
N LYS A 5 4.39 19.44 -10.17
CA LYS A 5 4.21 18.33 -11.09
C LYS A 5 3.65 17.15 -10.31
N LEU A 6 2.33 17.07 -10.27
CA LEU A 6 1.62 15.91 -9.77
C LEU A 6 1.74 14.77 -10.78
N SER A 7 2.11 13.59 -10.31
CA SER A 7 2.03 12.36 -11.09
C SER A 7 1.34 11.28 -10.26
N GLY A 8 0.96 10.20 -10.92
CA GLY A 8 0.39 9.03 -10.25
C GLY A 8 1.26 7.81 -10.44
N GLY A 9 1.16 6.88 -9.50
CA GLY A 9 1.65 5.53 -9.67
C GLY A 9 0.50 4.53 -9.56
N ILE A 10 0.78 3.30 -9.96
CA ILE A 10 -0.14 2.19 -9.88
C ILE A 10 0.39 1.19 -8.86
N ALA A 11 -0.52 0.69 -8.05
CA ALA A 11 -0.21 -0.29 -7.04
C ALA A 11 -0.97 -1.58 -7.26
N SER A 12 -0.26 -2.69 -7.15
CA SER A 12 -0.85 -4.03 -7.11
C SER A 12 -1.03 -4.49 -5.68
N PHE A 13 -2.00 -5.37 -5.43
CA PHE A 13 -2.27 -5.92 -4.10
C PHE A 13 -2.23 -7.45 -4.13
N GLU A 14 -1.53 -8.05 -3.19
CA GLU A 14 -1.29 -9.49 -3.12
C GLU A 14 -1.68 -10.04 -1.74
N ASN A 15 -2.50 -11.10 -1.73
CA ASN A 15 -2.93 -11.75 -0.50
C ASN A 15 -2.06 -12.97 -0.19
N HIS A 16 -1.28 -12.94 0.89
CA HIS A 16 -0.60 -14.09 1.49
C HIS A 16 -1.03 -14.29 2.95
N TRP A 17 -2.28 -13.94 3.28
CA TRP A 17 -2.78 -14.00 4.65
C TRP A 17 -2.98 -15.45 5.16
N GLY A 18 -3.13 -16.41 4.26
CA GLY A 18 -3.44 -17.81 4.57
C GLY A 18 -4.94 -18.13 4.49
N GLU A 19 -5.78 -17.15 4.17
CA GLU A 19 -7.22 -17.28 3.93
C GLU A 19 -7.71 -16.18 2.99
N GLU A 20 -8.98 -16.25 2.59
CA GLU A 20 -9.63 -15.21 1.80
C GLU A 20 -9.71 -13.89 2.58
N ILE A 21 -9.39 -12.79 1.89
CA ILE A 21 -9.69 -11.44 2.37
C ILE A 21 -11.04 -11.04 1.81
N LEU A 22 -12.03 -10.96 2.70
CA LEU A 22 -13.40 -10.57 2.36
C LEU A 22 -13.45 -9.10 1.91
N MET A 23 -12.63 -8.25 2.54
CA MET A 23 -12.49 -6.84 2.19
C MET A 23 -11.07 -6.36 2.50
N ALA A 24 -10.47 -5.61 1.57
CA ALA A 24 -9.22 -4.88 1.77
C ALA A 24 -9.44 -3.39 1.47
N ASN A 25 -9.17 -2.53 2.45
CA ASN A 25 -9.12 -1.08 2.28
C ASN A 25 -7.66 -0.67 2.17
N LEU A 26 -7.28 -0.14 1.00
CA LEU A 26 -5.94 0.32 0.70
C LEU A 26 -5.96 1.84 0.67
N GLN A 27 -4.99 2.47 1.34
CA GLN A 27 -4.89 3.92 1.40
C GLN A 27 -3.43 4.36 1.22
N HIS A 28 -3.25 5.38 0.39
CA HIS A 28 -2.01 6.12 0.25
C HIS A 28 -2.24 7.58 0.67
N THR A 29 -1.40 8.11 1.54
CA THR A 29 -1.39 9.55 1.85
C THR A 29 -0.03 10.11 1.55
N SER A 30 0.03 11.07 0.62
CA SER A 30 1.17 11.95 0.41
C SER A 30 0.69 13.40 0.60
N ILE A 31 0.58 14.16 -0.49
CA ILE A 31 -0.13 15.43 -0.57
C ILE A 31 -1.66 15.28 -0.58
N ARG A 32 -2.14 14.11 -1.03
CA ARG A 32 -3.55 13.78 -1.19
C ARG A 32 -3.76 12.36 -0.72
N LEU A 33 -4.93 12.13 -0.15
CA LEU A 33 -5.41 10.80 0.16
C LEU A 33 -5.93 10.15 -1.13
N ALA A 34 -5.44 8.95 -1.43
CA ALA A 34 -6.03 8.03 -2.39
C ALA A 34 -6.44 6.77 -1.63
N SER A 35 -7.62 6.21 -1.94
CA SER A 35 -8.12 5.02 -1.27
C SER A 35 -9.03 4.18 -2.15
N ILE A 36 -8.96 2.86 -1.98
CA ILE A 36 -9.88 1.91 -2.61
C ILE A 36 -10.29 0.81 -1.64
N SER A 37 -11.45 0.22 -1.90
CA SER A 37 -11.91 -1.01 -1.26
C SER A 37 -11.96 -2.12 -2.31
N LEU A 38 -11.32 -3.24 -2.02
CA LEU A 38 -11.33 -4.47 -2.80
C LEU A 38 -12.04 -5.55 -1.98
N GLY A 39 -12.58 -6.59 -2.61
CA GLY A 39 -13.26 -7.67 -1.89
C GLY A 39 -13.15 -9.01 -2.59
N GLY A 40 -13.30 -10.08 -1.81
CA GLY A 40 -13.28 -11.47 -2.30
C GLY A 40 -11.92 -11.95 -2.81
N ILE A 41 -10.82 -11.50 -2.17
CA ILE A 41 -9.45 -11.72 -2.63
C ILE A 41 -8.95 -13.06 -2.08
N GLN A 42 -8.78 -14.04 -2.95
CA GLN A 42 -8.39 -15.40 -2.58
C GLN A 42 -6.96 -15.43 -2.03
N ASN A 43 -6.65 -16.43 -1.20
CA ASN A 43 -5.28 -16.60 -0.73
C ASN A 43 -4.34 -16.91 -1.90
N ASN A 44 -3.17 -16.27 -1.90
CA ASN A 44 -2.17 -16.22 -2.98
C ASN A 44 -2.64 -15.49 -4.26
N GLU A 45 -3.76 -14.78 -4.24
CA GLU A 45 -4.20 -13.96 -5.37
C GLU A 45 -3.42 -12.65 -5.45
N LEU A 46 -3.04 -12.28 -6.69
CA LEU A 46 -2.48 -10.98 -7.04
C LEU A 46 -3.50 -10.21 -7.88
N ILE A 47 -3.95 -9.08 -7.36
CA ILE A 47 -4.71 -8.09 -8.11
C ILE A 47 -3.72 -7.10 -8.72
N GLU A 48 -3.47 -7.25 -10.01
CA GLU A 48 -2.67 -6.29 -10.76
C GLU A 48 -3.39 -4.96 -10.92
N ASN A 49 -2.65 -3.86 -10.80
CA ASN A 49 -3.17 -2.50 -11.01
C ASN A 49 -4.40 -2.18 -10.14
N ALA A 50 -4.37 -2.63 -8.89
CA ALA A 50 -5.47 -2.54 -7.93
C ALA A 50 -5.88 -1.11 -7.59
N PHE A 51 -4.96 -0.15 -7.54
CA PHE A 51 -5.30 1.27 -7.34
C PHE A 51 -4.26 2.24 -7.88
N GLU A 52 -4.73 3.43 -8.24
CA GLU A 52 -3.89 4.57 -8.55
C GLU A 52 -3.65 5.42 -7.29
N TYR A 53 -2.41 5.85 -7.09
CA TYR A 53 -2.04 6.78 -6.02
C TYR A 53 -1.34 8.00 -6.57
N ILE A 54 -1.42 9.10 -5.84
CA ILE A 54 -0.85 10.39 -6.24
C ILE A 54 0.47 10.61 -5.50
N ILE A 55 1.48 11.06 -6.23
CA ILE A 55 2.78 11.48 -5.72
C ILE A 55 3.11 12.90 -6.20
N GLN A 56 3.90 13.61 -5.41
CA GLN A 56 4.43 14.91 -5.77
C GLN A 56 5.91 14.77 -6.12
N HIS A 57 6.28 15.36 -7.26
CA HIS A 57 7.67 15.55 -7.62
C HIS A 57 8.15 16.95 -7.19
N ASP A 58 9.45 17.06 -6.92
CA ASP A 58 10.19 18.33 -6.85
C ASP A 58 9.86 19.28 -5.67
N VAL A 59 9.12 18.83 -4.65
CA VAL A 59 8.84 19.60 -3.42
C VAL A 59 9.28 18.80 -2.19
N GLY A 60 10.57 18.84 -1.86
CA GLY A 60 11.13 18.21 -0.65
C GLY A 60 10.93 16.68 -0.58
N GLN A 61 11.36 16.07 0.54
CA GLN A 61 10.98 14.69 0.83
C GLN A 61 9.49 14.66 1.20
N THR A 62 8.63 14.27 0.27
CA THR A 62 7.23 13.99 0.58
C THR A 62 7.14 12.73 1.42
N SER A 63 6.41 12.82 2.52
CA SER A 63 6.10 11.68 3.35
C SER A 63 5.00 10.85 2.71
N ASP A 64 5.33 9.64 2.28
CA ASP A 64 4.36 8.68 1.76
C ASP A 64 3.96 7.71 2.86
N TYR A 65 2.66 7.64 3.15
CA TYR A 65 2.08 6.78 4.16
C TYR A 65 1.18 5.75 3.51
N TRP A 66 1.43 4.49 3.86
CA TRP A 66 0.61 3.37 3.43
C TRP A 66 -0.21 2.86 4.59
N ARG A 67 -1.53 2.81 4.41
CA ARG A 67 -2.44 2.19 5.36
C ARG A 67 -3.23 1.11 4.67
N VAL A 68 -3.21 -0.08 5.27
CA VAL A 68 -3.96 -1.24 4.80
C VAL A 68 -4.78 -1.77 5.96
N HIS A 69 -6.07 -1.94 5.72
CA HIS A 69 -6.99 -2.62 6.62
C HIS A 69 -7.63 -3.79 5.87
N ILE A 70 -7.52 -5.00 6.41
CA ILE A 70 -8.11 -6.20 5.83
C ILE A 70 -9.12 -6.81 6.80
N VAL A 71 -10.18 -7.39 6.24
CA VAL A 71 -11.17 -8.18 6.96
C VAL A 71 -11.15 -9.59 6.39
N THR A 72 -10.95 -10.56 7.27
CA THR A 72 -10.94 -11.98 6.95
C THR A 72 -11.94 -12.73 7.84
N LEU A 73 -12.09 -14.04 7.66
CA LEU A 73 -12.94 -14.84 8.55
C LEU A 73 -12.38 -14.91 9.99
N SER A 74 -11.05 -14.89 10.15
CA SER A 74 -10.42 -14.95 11.47
C SER A 74 -10.36 -13.60 12.21
N GLY A 75 -10.59 -12.48 11.53
CA GLY A 75 -10.64 -11.16 12.16
C GLY A 75 -10.30 -10.02 11.22
N SER A 76 -10.26 -8.82 11.78
CA SER A 76 -9.86 -7.61 11.07
C SER A 76 -8.46 -7.17 11.50
N TYR A 77 -7.63 -6.72 10.57
CA TYR A 77 -6.25 -6.34 10.81
C TYR A 77 -5.92 -5.03 10.13
N THR A 78 -5.17 -4.15 10.80
CA THR A 78 -4.73 -2.87 10.24
C THR A 78 -3.26 -2.64 10.46
N THR A 79 -2.62 -1.93 9.53
CA THR A 79 -1.33 -1.30 9.79
C THR A 79 -1.45 -0.24 10.89
N PRO A 80 -0.37 0.05 11.63
CA PRO A 80 -0.34 1.17 12.58
C PRO A 80 -0.52 2.50 11.86
N ASP A 81 -1.02 3.48 12.59
CA ASP A 81 -1.07 4.85 12.10
C ASP A 81 0.35 5.37 11.84
N GLY A 82 0.55 6.07 10.72
CA GLY A 82 1.82 6.71 10.41
C GLY A 82 2.95 5.76 9.97
N PHE A 83 2.63 4.54 9.48
CA PHE A 83 3.63 3.74 8.78
C PHE A 83 4.15 4.50 7.55
N PHE A 84 5.35 5.04 7.72
CA PHE A 84 6.05 5.86 6.75
C PHE A 84 6.95 5.00 5.88
N CYS A 85 6.80 5.15 4.56
CA CYS A 85 7.58 4.42 3.59
C CYS A 85 7.68 5.26 2.32
N SER A 86 8.55 6.29 2.37
CA SER A 86 8.74 7.21 1.24
C SER A 86 9.19 6.50 -0.03
N ILE A 87 8.65 6.97 -1.15
CA ILE A 87 9.00 6.48 -2.48
C ILE A 87 10.26 7.18 -2.95
N GLY A 88 11.30 6.42 -3.30
CA GLY A 88 12.55 6.98 -3.85
C GLY A 88 12.35 7.60 -5.23
N GLU A 89 13.20 8.56 -5.62
CA GLU A 89 13.04 9.30 -6.90
C GLU A 89 13.01 8.39 -8.14
N GLU A 90 13.78 7.29 -8.16
CA GLU A 90 13.72 6.32 -9.27
C GLU A 90 12.41 5.53 -9.28
N ASP A 91 11.90 5.16 -8.10
CA ASP A 91 10.62 4.46 -7.98
C ASP A 91 9.45 5.37 -8.37
N LYS A 92 9.53 6.66 -8.07
CA LYS A 92 8.54 7.66 -8.53
C LYS A 92 8.47 7.74 -10.06
N LYS A 93 9.60 7.62 -10.76
CA LYS A 93 9.62 7.59 -12.24
C LYS A 93 9.00 6.31 -12.81
N ILE A 94 9.17 5.18 -12.12
CA ILE A 94 8.58 3.91 -12.52
C ILE A 94 7.07 3.89 -12.23
N GLY A 95 6.66 4.48 -11.11
CA GLY A 95 5.25 4.59 -10.72
C GLY A 95 4.61 3.23 -10.43
N ARG A 96 5.36 2.28 -9.87
CA ARG A 96 4.84 0.95 -9.50
C ARG A 96 5.18 0.61 -8.07
N VAL A 97 4.21 0.04 -7.35
CA VAL A 97 4.40 -0.52 -6.01
C VAL A 97 3.60 -1.82 -5.89
N LYS A 98 4.10 -2.76 -5.10
CA LYS A 98 3.34 -3.95 -4.69
C LYS A 98 3.08 -3.92 -3.20
N LEU A 99 1.81 -3.96 -2.82
CA LEU A 99 1.36 -4.19 -1.46
C LEU A 99 1.08 -5.69 -1.29
N SER A 100 1.68 -6.33 -0.29
CA SER A 100 1.46 -7.75 0.00
C SER A 100 1.26 -7.96 1.48
N VAL A 101 0.17 -8.63 1.88
CA VAL A 101 -0.12 -8.94 3.29
C VAL A 101 0.24 -10.38 3.60
N ASP A 102 1.02 -10.61 4.66
CA ASP A 102 1.50 -11.91 5.09
C ASP A 102 0.90 -12.25 6.46
N GLY A 103 0.08 -13.30 6.52
CA GLY A 103 -0.62 -13.70 7.75
C GLY A 103 0.22 -14.53 8.70
N LYS A 104 1.30 -15.18 8.22
CA LYS A 104 2.24 -15.91 9.08
C LYS A 104 3.00 -14.95 9.99
N ASN A 105 3.45 -13.84 9.42
CA ASN A 105 4.18 -12.81 10.16
C ASN A 105 3.27 -11.66 10.64
N LYS A 106 2.01 -11.65 10.22
CA LYS A 106 1.00 -10.60 10.46
C LYS A 106 1.56 -9.23 10.09
N GLN A 107 1.94 -9.06 8.83
CA GLN A 107 2.58 -7.84 8.36
C GLN A 107 2.10 -7.42 6.97
N LEU A 108 2.20 -6.12 6.70
CA LEU A 108 2.18 -5.56 5.36
C LEU A 108 3.62 -5.46 4.86
N ASN A 109 3.83 -5.82 3.60
CA ASN A 109 5.03 -5.54 2.82
C ASN A 109 4.69 -4.54 1.71
N VAL A 110 5.50 -3.49 1.60
CA VAL A 110 5.45 -2.48 0.53
C VAL A 110 6.73 -2.62 -0.27
N THR A 111 6.61 -3.12 -1.49
CA THR A 111 7.76 -3.38 -2.36
C THR A 111 7.80 -2.38 -3.50
N TYR A 112 8.89 -1.63 -3.57
CA TYR A 112 9.24 -0.78 -4.69
C TYR A 112 10.27 -1.46 -5.60
N PRO A 113 10.23 -1.23 -6.93
CA PRO A 113 11.14 -1.84 -7.89
C PRO A 113 12.64 -1.62 -7.62
N VAL A 114 13.02 -0.44 -7.12
CA VAL A 114 14.42 -0.04 -6.92
C VAL A 114 14.76 0.03 -5.44
N SER A 115 13.93 0.69 -4.62
CA SER A 115 14.20 0.86 -3.17
C SER A 115 14.00 -0.40 -2.34
N GLY A 116 13.45 -1.47 -2.92
CA GLY A 116 13.27 -2.75 -2.25
C GLY A 116 11.98 -2.81 -1.41
N THR A 117 12.00 -3.62 -0.35
CA THR A 117 10.80 -3.89 0.46
C THR A 117 10.91 -3.29 1.85
N PHE A 118 9.85 -2.60 2.24
CA PHE A 118 9.61 -2.12 3.60
C PHE A 118 8.45 -2.90 4.20
N SER A 119 8.47 -3.14 5.50
CA SER A 119 7.41 -3.89 6.16
C SER A 119 7.01 -3.28 7.50
N THR A 120 5.76 -3.55 7.88
CA THR A 120 5.23 -3.17 9.19
C THR A 120 4.29 -4.24 9.70
N LYS A 121 4.30 -4.46 11.01
CA LYS A 121 3.37 -5.39 11.66
C LYS A 121 1.96 -4.83 11.59
N MET A 122 0.99 -5.69 11.35
CA MET A 122 -0.42 -5.38 11.42
C MET A 122 -0.97 -5.89 12.76
N SER A 123 -1.82 -5.09 13.38
CA SER A 123 -2.50 -5.44 14.63
C SER A 123 -3.96 -5.77 14.34
N MET A 124 -4.52 -6.64 15.19
CA MET A 124 -5.95 -6.89 15.18
C MET A 124 -6.69 -5.59 15.50
N TYR A 125 -7.70 -5.27 14.71
CA TYR A 125 -8.55 -4.09 14.89
C TYR A 125 -9.77 -4.49 15.70
N TYR A 126 -9.96 -3.86 16.86
CA TYR A 126 -11.07 -4.10 17.79
C TYR A 126 -12.23 -3.14 17.54
#